data_AF-A0AAV4SCJ2-F1
#
_entry.id   AF-A0AAV4SCJ2-F1
#
_cell.length_a   1.000
_cell.length_b   1.000
_cell.length_c   1.000
_cell.angle_alpha   90.00
_cell.angle_beta   90.00
_cell.angle_gamma   90.00
#
_symmetry.space_group_name_H-M   'P 1'
#
loop_
_entity.id
_entity.type
_entity.pdbx_description
1 polymer ?
#
loop_
_entity_poly.entity_id
_entity_poly.type
_entity_poly.pdbx_seq_one_letter_code
_entity_poly.pdbx_strand_id
1 'polypeptide(L)'
;MDVLELRVASECKEAFAELQTEMTDLTSDLTTGGIPFLDYRTYAMKVLLPNNDDHSVLRDMQIDPIKKPYIEKGLRLFGQLIMNKTFLLLFIRTLESNRYFSMRDRVNVASLIMVTLQGKMEYCTDILKTLLAELIEKCMEGKSHPKLLLRRTESVAEKMLSAWFTFLLFKFLRECAGEPLFMLYRAIKQQVDKGPVDAVSSEARVLTVRREAHPTIH
;
A
#
# COMPACT_ATOMS: atom_id res chain seq x y z
N MET A 1 -35.69 19.66 -2.76
CA MET A 1 -34.68 18.60 -2.57
C MET A 1 -34.93 17.50 -3.58
N ASP A 2 -36.17 16.98 -3.62
CA ASP A 2 -36.61 15.90 -4.51
C ASP A 2 -36.42 16.13 -6.01
N VAL A 3 -36.62 17.36 -6.51
CA VAL A 3 -36.42 17.68 -7.95
C VAL A 3 -34.93 17.66 -8.34
N LEU A 4 -34.06 18.10 -7.44
CA LEU A 4 -32.61 18.09 -7.67
C LEU A 4 -32.09 16.64 -7.63
N GLU A 5 -32.60 15.86 -6.67
CA GLU A 5 -32.29 14.43 -6.52
C GLU A 5 -32.77 13.61 -7.72
N LEU A 6 -33.99 13.86 -8.22
CA LEU A 6 -34.51 13.22 -9.45
C LEU A 6 -33.68 13.59 -10.69
N ARG A 7 -33.24 14.84 -10.79
CA ARG A 7 -32.43 15.30 -11.92
C ARG A 7 -31.03 14.67 -11.90
N VAL A 8 -30.38 14.66 -10.74
CA VAL A 8 -29.09 13.97 -10.54
C VAL A 8 -29.24 12.46 -10.74
N ALA A 9 -30.34 11.85 -10.29
CA ALA A 9 -30.59 10.43 -10.51
C ALA A 9 -30.74 10.08 -12.00
N SER A 10 -31.43 10.94 -12.78
CA SER A 10 -31.55 10.77 -14.24
C SER A 10 -30.20 10.92 -14.92
N GLU A 11 -29.45 11.97 -14.57
CA GLU A 11 -28.12 12.25 -15.13
C GLU A 11 -27.12 11.13 -14.79
N CYS A 12 -27.13 10.62 -13.55
CA CYS A 12 -26.35 9.46 -13.15
C CYS A 12 -26.74 8.19 -13.93
N LYS A 13 -28.04 7.99 -14.21
CA LYS A 13 -28.52 6.82 -14.95
C LYS A 13 -28.09 6.87 -16.42
N GLU A 14 -28.16 8.04 -17.05
CA GLU A 14 -27.67 8.27 -18.41
C GLU A 14 -26.15 8.10 -18.48
N ALA A 15 -25.40 8.75 -17.58
CA ALA A 15 -23.95 8.61 -17.50
C ALA A 15 -23.50 7.17 -17.22
N PHE A 16 -24.26 6.41 -16.41
CA PHE A 16 -23.99 5.00 -16.17
C PHE A 16 -24.25 4.14 -17.41
N ALA A 17 -25.34 4.40 -18.14
CA ALA A 17 -25.65 3.68 -19.37
C ALA A 17 -24.58 3.94 -20.46
N GLU A 18 -24.15 5.19 -20.62
CA GLU A 18 -23.04 5.57 -21.50
C GLU A 18 -21.73 4.89 -21.10
N LEU A 19 -21.39 4.92 -19.81
CA LEU A 19 -20.22 4.23 -19.28
C LEU A 19 -20.30 2.71 -19.52
N GLN A 20 -21.48 2.11 -19.40
CA GLN A 20 -21.65 0.67 -19.61
C GLN A 20 -21.44 0.27 -21.08
N THR A 21 -21.94 1.08 -22.02
CA THR A 21 -21.66 0.86 -23.45
C THR A 21 -20.17 0.99 -23.75
N GLU A 22 -19.51 2.02 -23.21
CA GLU A 22 -18.08 2.23 -23.40
C GLU A 22 -17.20 1.19 -22.70
N MET A 23 -17.63 0.69 -21.54
CA MET A 23 -16.95 -0.41 -20.83
C MET A 23 -17.02 -1.70 -21.62
N THR A 24 -18.03 -1.89 -22.47
CA THR A 24 -18.11 -3.05 -23.37
C THR A 24 -16.99 -2.97 -24.42
N ASP A 25 -16.77 -1.79 -24.99
CA ASP A 25 -15.65 -1.54 -25.91
C ASP A 25 -14.29 -1.69 -25.20
N LEU A 26 -14.18 -1.17 -23.98
CA LEU A 26 -12.97 -1.28 -23.17
C LEU A 26 -12.62 -2.73 -22.78
N THR A 27 -13.65 -3.55 -22.50
CA THR A 27 -13.48 -4.98 -22.22
C THR A 27 -12.96 -5.71 -23.46
N SER A 28 -13.39 -5.29 -24.66
CA SER A 28 -12.91 -5.85 -25.93
C SER A 28 -11.45 -5.49 -26.24
N ASP A 29 -10.99 -4.30 -25.86
CA ASP A 29 -9.57 -3.92 -25.94
C ASP A 29 -8.71 -4.73 -24.95
N LEU A 30 -9.27 -5.02 -23.78
CA LEU A 30 -8.61 -5.79 -22.72
C LEU A 30 -8.40 -7.25 -23.08
N THR A 31 -9.33 -7.88 -23.81
CA THR A 31 -9.14 -9.24 -24.33
C THR A 31 -8.02 -9.30 -25.38
N THR A 32 -7.71 -8.17 -26.03
CA THR A 32 -6.67 -8.07 -27.07
C THR A 32 -5.29 -7.71 -26.50
N GLY A 33 -5.24 -6.79 -25.52
CA GLY A 33 -3.97 -6.26 -24.96
C GLY A 33 -3.58 -6.80 -23.59
N GLY A 34 -4.49 -7.45 -22.86
CA GLY A 34 -4.26 -7.94 -21.50
C GLY A 34 -4.08 -6.84 -20.45
N ILE A 35 -4.05 -7.23 -19.18
CA ILE A 35 -3.79 -6.32 -18.06
C ILE A 35 -2.27 -6.22 -17.85
N PRO A 36 -1.69 -5.01 -17.81
CA PRO A 36 -0.26 -4.82 -17.58
C PRO A 36 0.10 -5.01 -16.09
N PHE A 37 0.00 -6.25 -15.60
CA PHE A 37 0.40 -6.58 -14.23
C PHE A 37 1.89 -6.32 -14.02
N LEU A 38 2.22 -5.71 -12.88
CA LEU A 38 3.59 -5.65 -12.41
C LEU A 38 4.07 -7.04 -12.00
N ASP A 39 5.36 -7.30 -12.19
CA ASP A 39 6.00 -8.48 -11.61
C ASP A 39 6.01 -8.38 -10.07
N TYR A 40 6.14 -9.52 -9.42
CA TYR A 40 6.04 -9.63 -7.96
C TYR A 40 7.01 -8.69 -7.23
N ARG A 41 8.26 -8.59 -7.72
CA ARG A 41 9.30 -7.77 -7.08
C ARG A 41 8.92 -6.31 -7.15
N THR A 42 8.56 -5.79 -8.33
CA THR A 42 8.16 -4.39 -8.50
C THR A 42 6.90 -4.07 -7.70
N TYR A 43 5.90 -4.95 -7.73
CA TYR A 43 4.68 -4.80 -6.94
C TYR A 43 4.98 -4.69 -5.44
N ALA A 44 5.71 -5.65 -4.89
CA ALA A 44 6.03 -5.69 -3.47
C ALA A 44 6.80 -4.45 -3.03
N MET A 45 7.78 -4.03 -3.82
CA MET A 45 8.62 -2.88 -3.51
C MET A 45 7.86 -1.57 -3.55
N LYS A 46 6.96 -1.37 -4.51
CA LYS A 46 6.11 -0.16 -4.55
C LYS A 46 5.20 -0.04 -3.34
N VAL A 47 4.77 -1.15 -2.75
CA VAL A 47 3.90 -1.16 -1.56
C VAL A 47 4.71 -1.01 -0.26
N LEU A 48 5.85 -1.69 -0.16
CA LEU A 48 6.68 -1.66 1.05
C LEU A 48 7.45 -0.35 1.17
N LEU A 49 8.02 0.14 0.06
CA LEU A 49 8.93 1.28 0.01
C LEU A 49 8.43 2.31 -1.04
N PRO A 50 7.32 3.00 -0.76
CA PRO A 50 6.73 3.95 -1.71
C PRO A 50 7.66 5.16 -1.94
N ASN A 51 7.61 5.70 -3.16
CA ASN A 51 8.35 6.90 -3.61
C ASN A 51 9.87 6.73 -3.77
N ASN A 52 10.37 5.50 -3.94
CA ASN A 52 11.79 5.28 -4.21
C ASN A 52 11.98 4.15 -5.23
N ASP A 53 11.82 4.48 -6.51
CA ASP A 53 12.00 3.52 -7.61
C ASP A 53 13.45 3.00 -7.70
N ASP A 54 14.40 3.68 -7.03
CA ASP A 54 15.83 3.38 -7.00
C ASP A 54 16.33 2.98 -5.59
N HIS A 55 15.49 2.30 -4.82
CA HIS A 55 15.83 1.88 -3.46
C HIS A 55 17.06 0.95 -3.42
N SER A 56 17.95 1.14 -2.43
CA SER A 56 19.20 0.36 -2.29
C SER A 56 19.00 -1.16 -2.23
N VAL A 57 17.88 -1.60 -1.65
CA VAL A 57 17.42 -3.01 -1.64
C VAL A 57 17.32 -3.63 -3.04
N LEU A 58 17.09 -2.82 -4.07
CA LEU A 58 16.97 -3.29 -5.45
C LEU A 58 18.30 -3.41 -6.19
N ARG A 59 19.37 -2.85 -5.62
CA ARG A 59 20.70 -2.75 -6.25
C ARG A 59 21.69 -3.66 -5.54
N ASP A 60 22.70 -4.09 -6.28
CA ASP A 60 23.85 -4.74 -5.68
C ASP A 60 24.59 -3.77 -4.74
N MET A 61 25.02 -4.29 -3.60
CA MET A 61 25.71 -3.50 -2.60
C MET A 61 27.07 -3.07 -3.14
N GLN A 62 27.19 -1.79 -3.51
CA GLN A 62 28.45 -1.22 -3.97
C GLN A 62 29.32 -0.86 -2.76
N ILE A 63 30.26 -1.75 -2.44
CA ILE A 63 31.20 -1.59 -1.32
C ILE A 63 32.61 -1.60 -1.87
N ASP A 64 33.47 -0.75 -1.31
CA ASP A 64 34.92 -0.84 -1.46
C ASP A 64 35.40 -2.30 -1.27
N PRO A 65 36.10 -2.89 -2.28
CA PRO A 65 36.57 -4.28 -2.22
C PRO A 65 37.36 -4.62 -0.95
N ILE A 66 38.07 -3.65 -0.37
CA ILE A 66 38.87 -3.84 0.85
C ILE A 66 37.96 -4.03 2.07
N LYS A 67 36.85 -3.29 2.14
CA LYS A 67 35.91 -3.32 3.27
C LYS A 67 34.85 -4.40 3.14
N LYS A 68 34.55 -4.82 1.90
CA LYS A 68 33.55 -5.82 1.55
C LYS A 68 33.56 -7.07 2.45
N PRO A 69 34.69 -7.79 2.67
CA PRO A 69 34.66 -9.02 3.46
C PRO A 69 34.27 -8.80 4.92
N TYR A 70 34.67 -7.66 5.51
CA TYR A 70 34.33 -7.33 6.90
C TYR A 70 32.86 -6.96 7.05
N ILE A 71 32.32 -6.18 6.11
CA ILE A 71 30.91 -5.78 6.12
C ILE A 71 30.01 -6.98 5.87
N GLU A 72 30.32 -7.83 4.88
CA GLU A 72 29.55 -9.05 4.62
C GLU A 72 29.56 -10.00 5.82
N LYS A 73 30.70 -10.14 6.50
CA LYS A 73 30.79 -10.93 7.74
C LYS A 73 29.89 -10.36 8.83
N GLY A 74 29.92 -9.04 9.05
CA GLY A 74 29.08 -8.35 10.03
C GLY A 74 27.59 -8.51 9.72
N LEU A 75 27.19 -8.30 8.46
CA LEU A 75 25.80 -8.46 8.01
C LEU A 75 25.32 -9.91 8.15
N ARG A 76 26.18 -10.90 7.90
CA ARG A 76 25.84 -12.31 8.10
C ARG A 76 25.56 -12.63 9.57
N LEU A 77 26.41 -12.13 10.49
CA LEU A 77 26.20 -12.29 11.93
C LEU A 77 24.94 -11.55 12.40
N PHE A 78 24.70 -10.35 11.88
CA PHE A 78 23.47 -9.62 12.16
C PHE A 78 22.23 -10.37 11.65
N GLY A 79 22.29 -10.95 10.46
CA GLY A 79 21.24 -11.82 9.93
C GLY A 79 20.93 -13.01 10.84
N GLN A 80 21.94 -13.61 11.48
CA GLN A 80 21.73 -14.67 12.48
C GLN A 80 21.00 -14.16 13.73
N LEU A 81 21.30 -12.93 14.18
CA LEU A 81 20.56 -12.31 15.28
C LEU A 81 19.09 -12.06 14.89
N ILE A 82 18.83 -11.60 13.67
CA ILE A 82 17.46 -11.40 13.15
C ILE A 82 16.68 -12.71 13.09
N MET A 83 17.34 -13.86 12.89
CA MET A 83 16.71 -15.18 12.94
C MET A 83 16.46 -15.69 14.37
N ASN A 84 16.92 -14.99 15.41
CA ASN A 84 16.62 -15.31 16.80
C ASN A 84 15.34 -14.56 17.23
N LYS A 85 14.27 -15.32 17.55
CA LYS A 85 12.96 -14.78 17.94
C LYS A 85 13.04 -13.78 19.08
N THR A 86 13.74 -14.13 20.15
CA THR A 86 13.86 -13.27 21.35
C THR A 86 14.57 -11.97 21.01
N PHE A 87 15.66 -12.04 20.24
CA PHE A 87 16.39 -10.85 19.80
C PHE A 87 15.52 -9.93 18.95
N LEU A 88 14.86 -10.46 17.92
CA LEU A 88 14.08 -9.64 16.99
C LEU A 88 12.90 -8.95 17.69
N LEU A 89 12.19 -9.66 18.56
CA LEU A 89 11.12 -9.08 19.37
C LEU A 89 11.64 -7.98 20.28
N LEU A 90 12.76 -8.21 20.98
CA LEU A 90 13.36 -7.20 21.85
C LEU A 90 13.84 -5.98 21.04
N PHE A 91 14.48 -6.21 19.89
CA PHE A 91 14.96 -5.16 19.00
C PHE A 91 13.83 -4.22 18.57
N ILE A 92 12.70 -4.76 18.11
CA ILE A 92 11.54 -3.97 17.71
C ILE A 92 10.96 -3.20 18.90
N ARG A 93 10.78 -3.85 20.05
CA ARG A 93 10.27 -3.20 21.28
C ARG A 93 11.17 -2.05 21.73
N THR A 94 12.49 -2.24 21.69
CA THR A 94 13.44 -1.21 22.08
C THR A 94 13.36 -0.01 21.13
N LEU A 95 13.28 -0.23 19.82
CA LEU A 95 13.10 0.86 18.85
C LEU A 95 11.79 1.63 19.09
N GLU A 96 10.67 0.92 19.26
CA GLU A 96 9.36 1.57 19.46
C GLU A 96 9.24 2.32 20.78
N SER A 97 9.96 1.89 21.83
CA SER A 97 9.99 2.58 23.12
C SER A 97 10.72 3.94 23.07
N ASN A 98 11.53 4.18 22.04
CA ASN A 98 12.25 5.43 21.87
C ASN A 98 11.33 6.54 21.34
N ARG A 99 11.21 7.64 22.08
CA ARG A 99 10.38 8.80 21.72
C ARG A 99 10.82 9.51 20.43
N TYR A 100 12.09 9.39 20.06
CA TYR A 100 12.62 9.95 18.81
C TYR A 100 12.40 9.04 17.60
N PHE A 101 11.86 7.83 17.80
CA PHE A 101 11.55 6.91 16.71
C PHE A 101 10.27 7.35 16.00
N SER A 102 10.44 7.98 14.83
CA SER A 102 9.34 8.60 14.10
C SER A 102 8.45 7.56 13.38
N MET A 103 7.27 7.98 12.93
CA MET A 103 6.41 7.13 12.10
C MET A 103 7.10 6.69 10.80
N ARG A 104 7.94 7.55 10.22
CA ARG A 104 8.73 7.21 9.03
C ARG A 104 9.73 6.09 9.35
N ASP A 105 10.40 6.16 10.50
CA ASP A 105 11.38 5.15 10.92
C ASP A 105 10.70 3.81 11.20
N ARG A 106 9.52 3.83 11.83
CA ARG A 106 8.69 2.63 12.03
C ARG A 106 8.37 1.95 10.70
N VAL A 107 7.90 2.72 9.72
CA VAL A 107 7.55 2.21 8.40
C VAL A 107 8.78 1.63 7.68
N ASN A 108 9.92 2.33 7.75
CA ASN A 108 11.17 1.89 7.13
C ASN A 108 11.68 0.59 7.75
N VAL A 109 11.78 0.52 9.08
CA VAL A 109 12.26 -0.67 9.80
C VAL A 109 11.34 -1.86 9.55
N ALA A 110 10.02 -1.68 9.63
CA ALA A 110 9.05 -2.72 9.30
C ALA A 110 9.29 -3.27 7.89
N SER A 111 9.43 -2.39 6.90
CA SER A 111 9.60 -2.79 5.50
C SER A 111 10.92 -3.53 5.27
N LEU A 112 12.02 -3.09 5.88
CA LEU A 112 13.33 -3.76 5.79
C LEU A 112 13.33 -5.13 6.48
N ILE A 113 12.68 -5.26 7.65
CA ILE A 113 12.51 -6.54 8.33
C ILE A 113 11.70 -7.49 7.44
N MET A 114 10.60 -7.02 6.86
CA MET A 114 9.75 -7.84 5.99
C MET A 114 10.47 -8.31 4.74
N VAL A 115 11.28 -7.45 4.10
CA VAL A 115 12.14 -7.86 2.98
C VAL A 115 13.17 -8.90 3.42
N THR A 116 13.82 -8.69 4.58
CA THR A 116 14.82 -9.62 5.11
C THR A 116 14.23 -11.01 5.41
N LEU A 117 13.00 -11.04 5.93
CA LEU A 117 12.30 -12.25 6.34
C LEU A 117 11.42 -12.85 5.23
N GLN A 118 11.37 -12.26 4.03
CA GLN A 118 10.51 -12.71 2.93
C GLN A 118 10.78 -14.19 2.56
N GLY A 119 12.03 -14.65 2.64
CA GLY A 119 12.38 -16.06 2.41
C GLY A 119 12.05 -17.02 3.56
N LYS A 120 11.55 -16.50 4.69
CA LYS A 120 11.27 -17.23 5.94
C LYS A 120 9.90 -16.83 6.50
N MET A 121 8.86 -16.91 5.65
CA MET A 121 7.51 -16.44 6.00
C MET A 121 6.87 -17.13 7.21
N GLU A 122 7.19 -18.40 7.47
CA GLU A 122 6.72 -19.10 8.69
C GLU A 122 7.23 -18.41 9.96
N TYR A 123 8.54 -18.13 10.02
CA TYR A 123 9.16 -17.39 11.10
C TYR A 123 8.63 -15.95 11.18
N CYS A 124 8.51 -15.27 10.03
CA CYS A 124 7.94 -13.92 9.97
C CYS A 124 6.51 -13.87 10.55
N THR A 125 5.68 -14.87 10.23
CA THR A 125 4.31 -14.97 10.71
C THR A 125 4.26 -15.22 12.22
N ASP A 126 5.18 -16.05 12.74
CA ASP A 126 5.30 -16.27 14.18
C ASP A 126 5.67 -14.98 14.94
N ILE A 127 6.66 -14.23 14.45
CA ILE A 127 7.04 -12.92 14.99
C ILE A 127 5.85 -11.95 14.95
N LEU A 128 5.19 -11.85 13.80
CA LEU A 128 4.06 -10.94 13.61
C LEU A 128 2.89 -11.28 14.55
N LYS A 129 2.56 -12.56 14.74
CA LYS A 129 1.52 -12.99 15.69
C LYS A 129 1.86 -12.54 17.12
N THR A 130 3.10 -12.72 17.56
CA THR A 130 3.53 -12.30 18.89
C THR A 130 3.43 -10.78 19.05
N LEU A 131 3.91 -9.99 18.07
CA LEU A 131 3.83 -8.53 18.11
C LEU A 131 2.38 -8.01 18.11
N LEU A 132 1.49 -8.62 17.32
CA LEU A 132 0.08 -8.24 17.27
C LEU A 132 -0.65 -8.59 18.57
N ALA A 133 -0.36 -9.74 19.19
CA ALA A 133 -0.91 -10.09 20.50
C ALA A 133 -0.51 -9.06 21.56
N GLU A 134 0.76 -8.66 21.60
CA GLU A 134 1.24 -7.61 22.51
C GLU A 134 0.58 -6.26 22.24
N LEU A 135 0.33 -5.92 20.97
CA LEU A 135 -0.36 -4.69 20.60
C LEU A 135 -1.82 -4.69 21.09
N ILE A 136 -2.50 -5.82 20.96
CA ILE A 136 -3.87 -6.02 21.47
C ILE A 136 -3.89 -5.85 23.00
N GLU A 137 -2.99 -6.53 23.72
CA GLU A 137 -2.89 -6.46 25.18
C GLU A 137 -2.67 -5.03 25.66
N LYS A 138 -1.69 -4.31 25.08
CA LYS A 138 -1.44 -2.89 25.41
C LYS A 138 -2.63 -1.99 25.14
N CYS A 139 -3.36 -2.22 24.05
CA CYS A 139 -4.56 -1.45 23.74
C CYS A 139 -5.67 -1.68 24.76
N MET A 140 -5.84 -2.93 25.23
CA MET A 140 -6.82 -3.30 26.24
C MET A 140 -6.47 -2.69 27.61
N GLU A 141 -5.19 -2.71 27.99
CA GLU A 141 -4.70 -2.09 29.23
C GLU A 141 -4.84 -0.56 29.23
N GLY A 142 -4.59 0.09 28.09
CA GLY A 142 -4.61 1.53 27.93
C GLY A 142 -6.00 2.19 27.94
N LYS A 143 -7.07 1.45 28.29
CA LYS A 143 -8.49 1.89 28.21
C LYS A 143 -8.88 2.44 26.84
N SER A 144 -8.14 2.08 25.79
CA SER A 144 -8.43 2.50 24.43
C SER A 144 -9.64 1.73 23.92
N HIS A 145 -10.53 2.42 23.20
CA HIS A 145 -11.73 1.78 22.69
C HIS A 145 -11.35 0.67 21.70
N PRO A 146 -11.78 -0.60 21.88
CA PRO A 146 -11.31 -1.74 21.07
C PRO A 146 -11.46 -1.55 19.56
N LYS A 147 -12.52 -0.86 19.10
CA LYS A 147 -12.74 -0.51 17.69
C LYS A 147 -11.70 0.44 17.07
N LEU A 148 -10.79 1.01 17.88
CA LEU A 148 -9.73 1.90 17.40
C LEU A 148 -8.41 1.14 17.14
N LEU A 149 -8.29 -0.10 17.61
CA LEU A 149 -7.15 -0.96 17.34
C LEU A 149 -7.02 -1.19 15.81
N LEU A 150 -5.81 -1.12 15.26
CA LEU A 150 -5.52 -1.24 13.82
C LEU A 150 -6.16 -0.15 12.93
N ARG A 151 -6.77 0.90 13.51
CA ARG A 151 -7.40 1.97 12.71
C ARG A 151 -6.38 2.89 12.05
N ARG A 152 -5.21 3.06 12.65
CA ARG A 152 -4.11 3.88 12.14
C ARG A 152 -2.84 3.07 12.27
N THR A 153 -2.07 3.00 11.19
CA THR A 153 -0.77 2.31 11.18
C THR A 153 0.23 3.09 12.01
N GLU A 154 0.30 2.79 13.31
CA GLU A 154 1.09 3.55 14.28
C GLU A 154 2.26 2.73 14.87
N SER A 155 2.26 1.41 14.64
CA SER A 155 3.30 0.47 15.07
C SER A 155 4.03 -0.20 13.90
N VAL A 156 5.22 -0.70 14.20
CA VAL A 156 6.01 -1.58 13.33
C VAL A 156 5.19 -2.84 12.99
N ALA A 157 4.47 -3.40 13.97
CA ALA A 157 3.64 -4.59 13.79
C ALA A 157 2.53 -4.38 12.74
N GLU A 158 1.83 -3.25 12.78
CA GLU A 158 0.77 -2.93 11.81
C GLU A 158 1.32 -2.76 10.39
N LYS A 159 2.49 -2.11 10.24
CA LYS A 159 3.13 -2.01 8.92
C LYS A 159 3.63 -3.38 8.44
N MET A 160 4.19 -4.20 9.32
CA MET A 160 4.58 -5.58 9.00
C MET A 160 3.37 -6.41 8.56
N LEU A 161 2.21 -6.26 9.20
CA LEU A 161 0.97 -6.91 8.80
C LEU A 161 0.53 -6.50 7.39
N SER A 162 0.61 -5.21 7.07
CA SER A 162 0.30 -4.71 5.72
C SER A 162 1.23 -5.32 4.65
N ALA A 163 2.52 -5.41 4.96
CA ALA A 163 3.51 -6.07 4.08
C ALA A 163 3.30 -7.58 3.98
N TRP A 164 2.88 -8.25 5.06
CA TRP A 164 2.56 -9.67 5.08
C TRP A 164 1.39 -9.98 4.13
N PHE A 165 0.32 -9.17 4.18
CA PHE A 165 -0.78 -9.27 3.22
C PHE A 165 -0.32 -8.99 1.79
N THR A 166 0.56 -7.99 1.59
CA THR A 166 1.12 -7.69 0.27
C THR A 166 1.77 -8.93 -0.35
N PHE A 167 2.60 -9.65 0.42
CA PHE A 167 3.27 -10.84 -0.09
C PHE A 167 2.30 -11.99 -0.40
N LEU A 168 1.33 -12.24 0.47
CA LEU A 168 0.44 -13.40 0.36
C LEU A 168 -0.73 -13.21 -0.60
N LEU A 169 -1.22 -11.97 -0.74
CA LEU A 169 -2.36 -11.66 -1.58
C LEU A 169 -1.98 -11.36 -3.04
N PHE A 170 -0.69 -11.35 -3.40
CA PHE A 170 -0.28 -11.07 -4.77
C PHE A 170 -0.92 -12.01 -5.80
N LYS A 171 -0.98 -13.32 -5.49
CA LYS A 171 -1.60 -14.30 -6.39
C LYS A 171 -3.11 -14.04 -6.54
N PHE A 172 -3.80 -13.80 -5.43
CA PHE A 172 -5.21 -13.44 -5.43
C PHE A 172 -5.49 -12.14 -6.20
N LEU A 173 -4.60 -11.15 -6.05
CA LEU A 173 -4.67 -9.90 -6.81
C LEU A 173 -4.52 -10.18 -8.32
N ARG A 174 -3.59 -11.04 -8.73
CA ARG A 174 -3.41 -11.34 -10.15
C ARG A 174 -4.53 -12.19 -10.76
N GLU A 175 -5.07 -13.12 -10.00
CA GLU A 175 -6.00 -14.14 -10.53
C GLU A 175 -7.48 -13.76 -10.35
N CYS A 176 -7.82 -12.93 -9.35
CA CYS A 176 -9.21 -12.65 -9.02
C CYS A 176 -9.52 -11.15 -8.97
N ALA A 177 -8.76 -10.37 -8.20
CA ALA A 177 -9.12 -8.98 -7.90
C ALA A 177 -8.54 -7.96 -8.90
N GLY A 178 -7.57 -8.35 -9.72
CA GLY A 178 -6.81 -7.45 -10.59
C GLY A 178 -7.60 -6.96 -11.78
N GLU A 179 -8.38 -7.83 -12.41
CA GLU A 179 -9.27 -7.47 -13.50
C GLU A 179 -10.35 -6.47 -13.10
N PRO A 180 -11.20 -6.72 -12.07
CA PRO A 180 -12.20 -5.73 -11.67
C PRO A 180 -11.57 -4.41 -11.21
N LEU A 181 -10.41 -4.46 -10.55
CA LEU A 181 -9.68 -3.26 -10.14
C LEU A 181 -9.18 -2.45 -11.34
N PHE A 182 -8.60 -3.11 -12.35
CA PHE A 182 -8.10 -2.45 -13.55
C PHE A 182 -9.24 -1.90 -14.42
N MET A 183 -10.35 -2.63 -14.51
CA MET A 183 -11.58 -2.15 -15.14
C MET A 183 -12.08 -0.88 -14.48
N LEU A 184 -12.18 -0.86 -13.16
CA LEU A 184 -12.59 0.32 -12.41
C LEU A 184 -11.65 1.51 -12.68
N TYR A 185 -10.33 1.28 -12.64
CA TYR A 185 -9.34 2.32 -12.96
C TYR A 185 -9.55 2.90 -14.36
N ARG A 186 -9.73 2.05 -15.38
CA ARG A 186 -9.95 2.51 -16.75
C ARG A 186 -11.27 3.25 -16.91
N ALA A 187 -12.36 2.77 -16.31
CA ALA A 187 -13.65 3.48 -16.32
C ALA A 187 -13.52 4.89 -15.72
N ILE A 188 -12.86 4.98 -14.56
CA ILE A 188 -12.58 6.26 -13.90
C ILE A 188 -11.76 7.16 -14.82
N LYS A 189 -10.67 6.65 -15.39
CA LYS A 189 -9.79 7.42 -16.29
C LYS A 189 -10.55 7.94 -17.52
N GLN A 190 -11.31 7.08 -18.18
CA GLN A 190 -12.10 7.45 -19.34
C GLN A 190 -13.15 8.51 -18.99
N GLN A 191 -13.82 8.38 -17.84
CA GLN A 191 -14.79 9.37 -17.39
C GLN A 191 -14.15 10.72 -17.03
N VAL A 192 -12.92 10.72 -16.51
CA VAL A 192 -12.12 11.95 -16.30
C VAL A 192 -11.78 12.60 -17.63
N ASP A 193 -11.27 11.82 -18.57
CA ASP A 193 -10.74 12.31 -19.85
C ASP A 193 -11.85 12.83 -20.80
N LYS A 194 -13.13 12.53 -20.53
CA LYS A 194 -14.28 13.13 -21.24
C LYS A 194 -14.47 14.62 -20.93
N GLY A 195 -14.05 15.07 -19.75
CA GLY A 195 -14.15 16.46 -19.34
C GLY A 195 -12.86 17.23 -19.60
N PRO A 196 -12.90 18.57 -19.75
CA PRO A 196 -11.69 19.36 -19.71
C PRO A 196 -10.98 19.14 -18.37
N VAL A 197 -9.69 18.77 -18.45
CA VAL A 197 -8.79 18.66 -17.31
C VAL A 197 -7.85 19.86 -17.34
N ASP A 198 -7.86 20.65 -16.27
CA ASP A 198 -6.92 21.75 -16.14
C ASP A 198 -5.51 21.19 -15.95
N ALA A 199 -4.60 21.52 -16.86
CA ALA A 199 -3.22 21.00 -16.86
C ALA A 199 -2.37 21.53 -15.69
N VAL A 200 -2.74 22.65 -15.06
CA VAL A 200 -2.01 23.26 -13.94
C VAL A 200 -2.54 22.73 -12.62
N SER A 201 -3.86 22.66 -12.45
CA SER A 201 -4.49 22.19 -11.21
C SER A 201 -4.75 20.68 -11.17
N SER A 202 -4.70 20.00 -12.32
CA SER A 202 -5.14 18.61 -12.50
C SER A 202 -6.59 18.36 -12.08
N GLU A 203 -7.40 19.41 -11.99
CA GLU A 203 -8.82 19.30 -11.65
C GLU A 203 -9.63 18.87 -12.87
N ALA A 204 -10.44 17.84 -12.70
CA ALA A 204 -11.36 17.33 -13.70
C ALA A 204 -12.81 17.57 -13.24
N ARG A 205 -13.63 18.05 -14.18
CA ARG A 205 -15.02 18.45 -13.92
C ARG A 205 -15.93 17.29 -13.48
N VAL A 206 -15.59 16.05 -13.84
CA VAL A 206 -16.54 14.92 -13.83
C VAL A 206 -16.49 14.06 -12.55
N LEU A 207 -15.37 14.06 -11.80
CA LEU A 207 -15.23 13.21 -10.60
C LEU A 207 -15.03 13.99 -9.30
N THR A 208 -14.81 15.29 -9.39
CA THR A 208 -14.58 16.11 -8.21
C THR A 208 -15.89 16.75 -7.77
N VAL A 209 -16.57 16.17 -6.79
CA VAL A 209 -17.59 16.89 -5.98
C VAL A 209 -16.85 17.87 -5.04
N ARG A 210 -15.98 18.71 -5.60
CA ARG A 210 -15.49 19.91 -4.92
C ARG A 210 -15.82 21.10 -5.81
N ARG A 211 -16.78 21.87 -5.29
CA ARG A 211 -17.12 23.26 -5.64
C ARG A 211 -17.98 23.48 -6.89
N GLU A 212 -19.23 23.02 -6.85
CA GLU A 212 -20.34 23.78 -7.46
C GLU A 212 -20.95 24.81 -6.48
N ALA A 213 -20.27 25.12 -5.37
CA ALA A 213 -20.82 25.95 -4.29
C ALA A 213 -20.18 27.32 -4.12
N HIS A 214 -19.39 27.85 -5.06
CA HIS A 214 -18.98 29.27 -5.03
C HIS A 214 -19.20 29.92 -6.42
N PRO A 215 -20.29 30.67 -6.61
CA PRO A 215 -20.40 31.54 -7.77
C PRO A 215 -19.35 32.64 -7.60
N THR A 216 -18.32 32.63 -8.44
CA THR A 216 -17.44 33.79 -8.55
C THR A 216 -18.23 34.85 -9.32
N ILE A 217 -18.78 35.80 -8.58
CA ILE A 217 -19.33 37.03 -9.12
C ILE A 217 -18.14 37.86 -9.58
N HIS A 218 -18.00 38.05 -10.89
CA HIS A 218 -17.38 39.22 -11.50
C HIS A 218 -18.14 39.60 -12.76
#